data_AF-A0AB74LS19-F1
#
_entry.id   AF-A0AB74LS19-F1
#
_cell.length_a   1.000
_cell.length_b   1.000
_cell.length_c   1.000
_cell.angle_alpha   90.00
_cell.angle_beta   90.00
_cell.angle_gamma   90.00
#
_symmetry.space_group_name_H-M   'P 1'
#
loop_
_entity.id
_entity.type
_entity.pdbx_description
1 polymer ?
#
loop_
_entity_poly.entity_id
_entity_poly.type
_entity_poly.pdbx_seq_one_letter_code
_entity_poly.pdbx_strand_id
1 'polypeptide(L)'
;LHPMQAAFVRHDGYQCGYCTPGQICSGVAVLDEIRAGIPSHVTADLTAPTRVTEAEIRERMSGNLCRCGAYSNIVEAMSEVAGLETGRRPA
;
A
#
# COMPACT_ATOMS: atom_id res chain seq x y z
N LEU A 1 0.94 -16.85 -7.02
CA LEU A 1 0.48 -15.80 -6.06
C LEU A 1 0.31 -14.51 -6.85
N HIS A 2 -0.74 -13.74 -6.58
CA HIS A 2 -0.85 -12.38 -7.09
C HIS A 2 0.39 -11.56 -6.64
N PRO A 3 0.92 -10.61 -7.44
CA PRO A 3 2.11 -9.83 -7.04
C PRO A 3 1.99 -9.19 -5.65
N MET A 4 0.82 -8.63 -5.32
CA MET A 4 0.52 -8.11 -3.99
C MET A 4 0.61 -9.16 -2.88
N GLN A 5 0.08 -10.37 -3.10
CA GLN A 5 0.20 -11.45 -2.13
C GLN A 5 1.66 -11.85 -1.92
N ALA A 6 2.44 -11.94 -3.00
CA ALA A 6 3.85 -12.29 -2.92
C ALA A 6 4.67 -11.21 -2.19
N ALA A 7 4.35 -9.93 -2.38
CA ALA A 7 4.98 -8.83 -1.65
C ALA A 7 4.64 -8.86 -0.16
N PHE A 8 3.36 -9.11 0.20
CA PHE A 8 2.97 -9.28 1.60
C PHE A 8 3.74 -10.41 2.29
N VAL A 9 4.07 -11.49 1.58
CA VAL A 9 4.94 -12.56 2.10
C VAL A 9 6.39 -12.09 2.27
N ARG A 10 6.97 -11.42 1.25
CA ARG A 10 8.37 -10.95 1.30
C ARG A 10 8.63 -9.93 2.41
N HIS A 11 7.68 -9.04 2.65
CA HIS A 11 7.82 -7.94 3.60
C HIS A 11 7.22 -8.23 4.98
N ASP A 12 6.73 -9.46 5.23
CA ASP A 12 6.00 -9.77 6.46
C ASP A 12 4.85 -8.77 6.72
N GLY A 13 4.07 -8.49 5.65
CA GLY A 13 2.96 -7.53 5.61
C GLY A 13 1.70 -8.01 6.34
N TYR A 14 1.83 -8.94 7.28
CA TYR A 14 0.76 -9.52 8.07
C TYR A 14 1.31 -10.20 9.31
N GLN A 15 0.44 -10.52 10.27
CA GLN A 15 0.78 -11.41 11.39
C GLN A 15 -0.35 -12.42 11.59
N CYS A 16 -1.43 -12.04 12.28
CA CYS A 16 -2.56 -12.94 12.52
C CYS A 16 -3.35 -13.33 11.25
N GLY A 17 -3.11 -12.65 10.13
CA GLY A 17 -3.77 -12.92 8.85
C GLY A 17 -5.20 -12.37 8.73
N TYR A 18 -5.84 -11.97 9.83
CA TYR A 18 -7.28 -11.65 9.85
C TYR A 18 -7.66 -10.49 8.92
N CYS A 19 -6.89 -9.39 8.94
CA CYS A 19 -7.13 -8.23 8.07
C CYS A 19 -6.55 -8.41 6.66
N THR A 20 -5.70 -9.41 6.43
CA THR A 20 -4.86 -9.52 5.23
C THR A 20 -5.65 -9.58 3.92
N PRO A 21 -6.80 -10.28 3.82
CA PRO A 21 -7.61 -10.24 2.61
C PRO A 21 -8.08 -8.81 2.25
N GLY A 22 -8.55 -8.04 3.24
CA GLY A 22 -8.99 -6.65 3.04
C GLY A 22 -7.83 -5.72 2.64
N GLN A 23 -6.67 -5.90 3.29
CA GLN A 23 -5.45 -5.16 2.96
C GLN A 23 -5.00 -5.43 1.51
N ILE A 24 -5.04 -6.69 1.05
CA ILE A 24 -4.64 -7.04 -0.31
C ILE A 24 -5.61 -6.47 -1.35
N CYS A 25 -6.92 -6.67 -1.16
CA CYS A 25 -7.92 -6.15 -2.10
C CYS A 25 -7.86 -4.63 -2.21
N SER A 26 -7.82 -3.94 -1.06
CA SER A 26 -7.71 -2.48 -1.03
C SER A 26 -6.37 -2.02 -1.60
N GLY A 27 -5.26 -2.70 -1.30
CA GLY A 27 -3.95 -2.33 -1.81
C GLY A 27 -3.86 -2.39 -3.34
N VAL A 28 -4.55 -3.35 -3.98
CA VAL A 28 -4.65 -3.38 -5.46
C VAL A 28 -5.48 -2.20 -5.96
N ALA A 29 -6.67 -1.99 -5.40
CA ALA A 29 -7.57 -0.91 -5.82
C ALA A 29 -6.92 0.47 -5.66
N VAL A 30 -6.25 0.73 -4.53
CA VAL A 30 -5.55 1.99 -4.24
C VAL A 30 -4.49 2.30 -5.30
N LEU A 31 -3.71 1.31 -5.74
CA LEU A 31 -2.72 1.54 -6.79
C LEU A 31 -3.37 1.84 -8.14
N ASP A 32 -4.52 1.23 -8.45
CA ASP A 32 -5.28 1.53 -9.67
C ASP A 32 -5.93 2.92 -9.61
N GLU A 33 -6.47 3.33 -8.46
CA GLU A 33 -7.04 4.66 -8.25
C GLU A 33 -5.99 5.77 -8.42
N ILE A 34 -4.77 5.56 -7.90
CA ILE A 34 -3.67 6.51 -8.10
C ILE A 34 -3.29 6.60 -9.58
N ARG A 35 -3.19 5.45 -10.29
CA ARG A 35 -2.93 5.44 -11.74
C ARG A 35 -4.03 6.11 -12.55
N ALA A 36 -5.28 6.05 -12.07
CA ALA A 36 -6.42 6.74 -12.66
C ALA A 36 -6.47 8.25 -12.32
N GLY A 37 -5.55 8.77 -11.50
CA GLY A 37 -5.48 10.19 -11.15
C GLY A 37 -6.54 10.65 -10.14
N ILE A 38 -7.10 9.72 -9.35
CA ILE A 38 -8.09 10.06 -8.32
C ILE A 38 -7.35 10.67 -7.13
N PRO A 39 -7.63 11.92 -6.68
CA PRO A 39 -6.94 12.54 -5.56
C PRO A 39 -7.38 11.95 -4.20
N SER A 40 -6.58 12.17 -3.16
CA SER A 40 -6.91 11.86 -1.77
C SER A 40 -6.77 13.10 -0.88
N HIS A 41 -6.98 12.94 0.43
CA HIS A 41 -6.85 14.02 1.40
C HIS A 41 -5.42 14.61 1.46
N VAL A 42 -4.40 13.83 1.10
CA VAL A 42 -2.99 14.26 1.14
C VAL A 42 -2.45 14.73 -0.21
N THR A 43 -3.30 14.80 -1.25
CA THR A 43 -2.89 15.32 -2.56
C THR A 43 -2.69 16.84 -2.48
N ALA A 44 -1.46 17.30 -2.71
CA ALA A 44 -1.08 18.71 -2.56
C ALA A 44 -1.63 19.63 -3.66
N ASP A 45 -1.71 19.13 -4.89
CA ASP A 45 -2.20 19.87 -6.06
C ASP A 45 -3.25 19.03 -6.80
N LEU A 46 -4.51 19.46 -6.74
CA LEU A 46 -5.65 18.77 -7.35
C LEU A 46 -5.68 18.89 -8.88
N THR A 47 -4.81 19.71 -9.47
CA THR A 47 -4.72 19.92 -10.92
C THR A 47 -3.57 19.16 -11.57
N ALA A 48 -2.64 18.64 -10.77
CA ALA A 48 -1.50 17.86 -11.24
C ALA A 48 -1.80 16.34 -11.24
N PRO A 49 -1.08 15.53 -12.05
CA PRO A 49 -1.20 14.08 -11.99
C PRO A 49 -0.86 13.53 -10.60
N THR A 50 -1.71 12.64 -10.08
CA THR A 50 -1.46 11.94 -8.82
C THR A 50 -0.23 11.04 -8.94
N ARG A 51 0.62 11.03 -7.91
CA ARG A 51 1.82 10.20 -7.84
C ARG A 51 1.68 9.18 -6.73
N VAL A 52 2.20 7.97 -6.94
CA VAL A 52 2.31 6.99 -5.85
C VAL A 52 3.40 7.46 -4.89
N THR A 53 3.04 7.75 -3.65
CA THR A 53 3.96 8.10 -2.57
C THR A 53 3.57 7.34 -1.31
N GLU A 54 4.47 7.20 -0.33
CA GLU A 54 4.11 6.58 0.95
C GLU A 54 2.96 7.31 1.66
N ALA A 55 2.90 8.64 1.57
CA ALA A 55 1.82 9.42 2.17
C ALA A 55 0.47 9.08 1.54
N GLU A 56 0.42 9.00 0.20
CA GLU A 56 -0.79 8.59 -0.54
C GLU A 56 -1.20 7.15 -0.21
N ILE A 57 -0.25 6.22 -0.13
CA ILE A 57 -0.53 4.82 0.26
C ILE A 57 -1.12 4.78 1.67
N ARG A 58 -0.50 5.45 2.65
CA ARG A 58 -0.96 5.43 4.05
C ARG A 58 -2.34 6.03 4.22
N GLU A 59 -2.60 7.18 3.60
CA GLU A 59 -3.89 7.85 3.67
C GLU A 59 -5.00 6.96 3.10
N ARG A 60 -4.78 6.42 1.89
CA ARG A 60 -5.79 5.61 1.19
C ARG A 60 -6.02 4.24 1.84
N MET A 61 -5.02 3.70 2.51
CA MET A 61 -5.13 2.44 3.26
C MET A 61 -5.68 2.63 4.69
N SER A 62 -5.91 3.86 5.15
CA SER A 62 -6.37 4.15 6.52
C SER A 62 -7.71 3.49 6.89
N GLY A 63 -8.54 3.17 5.90
CA GLY A 63 -9.79 2.42 6.07
C GLY A 63 -9.61 0.93 6.40
N ASN A 64 -8.39 0.38 6.31
CA ASN A 64 -8.10 -1.03 6.57
C ASN A 64 -7.35 -1.19 7.91
N LEU A 65 -8.09 -1.53 8.96
CA LEU A 65 -7.53 -1.66 10.31
C LEU A 65 -6.72 -2.96 10.48
N CYS A 66 -5.52 -2.82 11.03
CA CYS A 66 -4.63 -3.93 11.41
C CYS A 66 -4.28 -3.83 12.92
N ARG A 67 -4.87 -4.71 13.74
CA ARG A 67 -4.60 -4.70 15.19
C ARG A 67 -3.22 -5.24 15.56
N CYS A 68 -2.63 -6.07 14.70
CA CYS A 68 -1.25 -6.53 14.84
C CYS A 68 -0.21 -5.42 14.65
N GLY A 69 -0.59 -4.30 14.01
CA GLY A 69 0.31 -3.17 13.78
C GLY A 69 1.31 -3.39 12.64
N ALA A 70 1.01 -4.26 11.66
CA ALA A 70 1.89 -4.55 10.52
C ALA A 70 1.95 -3.42 9.46
N TYR A 71 1.49 -2.20 9.77
CA TYR A 71 1.29 -1.13 8.78
C TYR A 71 2.55 -0.74 8.03
N SER A 72 3.71 -0.64 8.69
CA SER A 72 4.96 -0.29 8.02
C SER A 72 5.32 -1.32 6.94
N ASN A 73 5.18 -2.61 7.26
CA ASN A 73 5.45 -3.71 6.35
C ASN A 73 4.42 -3.80 5.21
N ILE A 74 3.15 -3.47 5.48
CA ILE A 74 2.11 -3.37 4.44
C ILE A 74 2.46 -2.27 3.44
N VAL A 75 2.91 -1.11 3.92
CA VAL A 75 3.35 0.00 3.05
C VAL A 75 4.58 -0.40 2.25
N GLU A 76 5.57 -1.08 2.86
CA GLU A 76 6.75 -1.61 2.15
C GLU A 76 6.35 -2.59 1.03
N ALA A 77 5.42 -3.52 1.30
CA ALA A 77 4.89 -4.45 0.30
C ALA A 77 4.21 -3.73 -0.88
N MET A 78 3.36 -2.73 -0.59
CA MET A 78 2.69 -1.96 -1.63
C MET A 78 3.66 -1.11 -2.45
N SER A 79 4.65 -0.51 -1.79
CA SER A 79 5.71 0.27 -2.45
C SER A 79 6.52 -0.58 -3.43
N GLU A 80 6.85 -1.83 -3.07
CA GLU A 80 7.51 -2.77 -4.00
C GLU A 80 6.63 -3.02 -5.24
N VAL A 81 5.34 -3.31 -5.06
CA VAL A 81 4.41 -3.56 -6.17
C VAL A 81 4.21 -2.31 -7.04
N ALA A 82 4.29 -1.12 -6.45
CA ALA A 82 4.23 0.15 -7.15
C ALA A 82 5.53 0.52 -7.89
N GLY A 83 6.62 -0.23 -7.66
CA GLY A 83 7.94 0.09 -8.23
C GLY A 83 8.63 1.28 -7.56
N LEU A 84 8.30 1.57 -6.30
CA LEU A 84 9.01 2.58 -5.51
C LEU A 84 10.29 1.95 -4.91
N GLU A 85 11.40 2.68 -4.95
CA GLU A 85 12.62 2.27 -4.25
C GLU A 85 12.39 2.35 -2.74
N THR A 86 12.32 1.19 -2.07
CA THR A 86 12.27 1.13 -0.61
C THR A 86 13.69 1.09 -0.05
N GLY A 87 13.99 1.96 0.91
CA GLY A 87 15.33 2.05 1.54
C GLY A 87 15.72 0.84 2.40
N ARG A 88 14.87 -0.19 2.48
CA ARG A 88 15.08 -1.40 3.28
C ARG A 88 15.22 -2.60 2.35
N ARG A 89 16.42 -3.18 2.30
CA ARG A 89 16.62 -4.50 1.69
C ARG A 89 15.85 -5.54 2.53
N PRO A 90 15.06 -6.43 1.90
CA PRO A 90 14.46 -7.56 2.62
C PRO A 90 15.59 -8.42 3.22
N ALA A 91 15.35 -8.94 4.43
CA ALA A 91 16.27 -9.83 5.15
C ALA A 91 16.42 -11.18 4.44
#